data_AF-X1MAX3-F1
#
_entry.id   AF-X1MAX3-F1
#
_cell.length_a   1.000
_cell.length_b   1.000
_cell.length_c   1.000
_cell.angle_alpha   90.00
_cell.angle_beta   90.00
_cell.angle_gamma   90.00
#
_symmetry.space_group_name_H-M   'P 1'
#
loop_
_entity.id
_entity.type
_entity.pdbx_description
1 polymer ?
#
loop_
_entity_poly.entity_id
_entity_poly.type
_entity_poly.pdbx_seq_one_letter_code
_entity_poly.pdbx_strand_id
1 'polypeptide(L)'
;VQFVIRPQDVEGFMVKAEGSVNAKLWSQPDDFKEEKGKLIQEWSDIHVTKKDYTEDLLARIRLEYNDYTPVPGERGILQVTLTMPDGKSFTFEESNMSLNPRQGIQGAGEQLLPGCCP
;
A
#
# COMPACT_ATOMS: atom_id res chain seq x y z
N VAL A 1 -4.14 -1.22 4.60
CA VAL A 1 -2.89 -0.73 3.97
C VAL A 1 -3.21 0.40 3.00
N GLN A 2 -2.44 1.47 3.00
CA GLN A 2 -2.50 2.50 1.98
C GLN A 2 -1.08 2.70 1.46
N PHE A 3 -0.92 2.73 0.15
CA PHE A 3 0.34 3.02 -0.51
C PHE A 3 0.12 3.97 -1.68
N VAL A 4 1.21 4.55 -2.16
CA VAL A 4 1.19 5.47 -3.29
C VAL A 4 2.08 4.91 -4.39
N ILE A 5 1.50 4.71 -5.57
CA ILE A 5 2.29 4.36 -6.74
C ILE A 5 2.67 5.62 -7.52
N ARG A 6 3.89 5.58 -8.06
CA ARG A 6 4.47 6.63 -8.91
C ARG A 6 5.06 5.96 -10.14
N PRO A 7 4.23 5.62 -11.14
CA PRO A 7 4.73 5.01 -12.36
C PRO A 7 5.69 5.98 -13.05
N GLN A 8 6.84 5.47 -13.47
CA GLN A 8 7.81 6.22 -14.25
C GLN A 8 7.97 5.54 -15.61
N ASP A 9 8.13 6.33 -16.67
CA ASP A 9 8.46 5.79 -17.99
C ASP A 9 9.94 5.38 -18.09
N VAL A 10 10.35 4.91 -19.28
CA VAL A 10 11.72 4.46 -19.54
C VAL A 10 12.77 5.57 -19.42
N GLU A 11 12.34 6.83 -19.42
CA GLU A 11 13.19 8.01 -19.28
C GLU A 11 13.17 8.55 -17.82
N GLY A 12 12.41 7.90 -16.93
CA GLY A 12 12.27 8.27 -15.53
C GLY A 12 11.24 9.36 -15.26
N PHE A 13 10.46 9.77 -16.27
CA PHE A 13 9.40 10.76 -16.08
C PHE A 13 8.17 10.12 -15.45
N MET A 14 7.55 10.83 -14.51
CA MET A 14 6.30 10.39 -13.91
C MET A 14 5.19 10.38 -14.96
N VAL A 15 4.43 9.29 -15.01
CA VAL A 15 3.34 9.12 -15.99
C VAL A 15 2.09 8.54 -15.33
N LYS A 16 0.91 8.89 -15.84
CA LYS A 16 -0.35 8.24 -15.44
C LYS A 16 -0.47 6.91 -16.17
N ALA A 17 -0.31 5.82 -15.45
CA ALA A 17 -0.43 4.46 -15.98
C ALA A 17 -1.78 3.83 -15.61
N GLU A 18 -2.46 3.27 -16.60
CA GLU A 18 -3.70 2.51 -16.39
C GLU A 18 -3.36 1.03 -16.47
N GLY A 19 -4.00 0.20 -15.66
CA GLY A 19 -3.72 -1.22 -15.66
C GLY A 19 -4.20 -1.96 -14.42
N SER A 20 -3.75 -3.20 -14.30
CA SER A 20 -4.05 -4.06 -13.16
C SER A 20 -2.88 -4.05 -12.18
N VAL A 21 -3.17 -3.77 -10.93
CA VAL A 21 -2.22 -3.81 -9.82
C VAL A 21 -2.40 -5.12 -9.06
N ASN A 22 -1.28 -5.78 -8.83
CA ASN A 22 -1.16 -6.91 -7.92
C ASN A 22 -0.26 -6.48 -6.77
N ALA A 23 -0.69 -6.68 -5.53
CA ALA A 23 0.07 -6.33 -4.35
C ALA A 23 0.23 -7.56 -3.46
N LYS A 24 1.39 -7.68 -2.82
CA LYS A 24 1.69 -8.72 -1.84
C LYS A 24 2.33 -8.08 -0.63
N LEU A 25 1.83 -8.44 0.54
CA LEU A 25 2.33 -7.96 1.82
C LEU A 25 2.95 -9.12 2.58
N TRP A 26 4.20 -8.95 3.01
CA TRP A 26 4.89 -9.88 3.90
C TRP A 26 5.15 -9.20 5.24
N SER A 27 5.18 -9.99 6.31
CA SER A 27 5.66 -9.54 7.61
C SER A 27 7.16 -9.29 7.53
N GLN A 28 7.66 -8.25 8.19
CA GLN A 28 9.08 -8.00 8.34
C GLN A 28 9.48 -8.33 9.79
N PRO A 29 10.18 -9.44 10.03
CA PRO A 29 10.52 -9.87 11.40
C PRO A 29 11.66 -9.04 12.02
N ASP A 30 12.53 -8.46 11.19
CA ASP A 30 13.67 -7.65 11.62
C ASP A 30 13.59 -6.26 10.97
N ASP A 31 13.35 -5.25 11.81
CA ASP A 31 13.23 -3.85 11.43
C ASP A 31 14.47 -3.28 10.72
N PHE A 32 15.63 -3.94 10.86
CA PHE A 32 16.91 -3.51 10.29
C PHE A 32 17.28 -4.28 9.02
N LYS A 33 16.45 -5.25 8.60
CA LYS A 33 16.69 -6.05 7.41
C LYS A 33 15.49 -6.01 6.49
N GLU A 34 15.73 -5.81 5.21
CA GLU A 34 14.73 -5.89 4.14
C GLU A 34 14.42 -7.36 3.79
N GLU A 35 14.16 -8.18 4.81
CA GLU A 35 13.88 -9.60 4.66
C GLU A 35 12.37 -9.85 4.73
N LYS A 36 11.83 -10.49 3.69
CA LYS A 36 10.43 -10.92 3.63
C LYS A 36 10.24 -12.13 4.53
N GLY A 37 9.47 -11.97 5.59
CA GLY A 37 9.00 -13.06 6.44
C GLY A 37 7.78 -13.76 5.83
N LYS A 38 6.78 -14.02 6.68
CA LYS A 38 5.55 -14.70 6.29
C LYS A 38 4.71 -13.81 5.35
N LEU A 39 4.20 -14.39 4.26
CA LEU A 39 3.17 -13.72 3.46
C LEU A 39 1.91 -13.51 4.32
N ILE A 40 1.55 -12.24 4.50
CA ILE A 40 0.38 -11.82 5.26
C ILE A 40 -0.85 -11.90 4.37
N GLN A 41 -0.80 -11.22 3.22
CA GLN A 41 -1.94 -11.11 2.32
C GLN A 41 -1.47 -10.76 0.91
N GLU A 42 -2.26 -11.19 -0.07
CA GLU A 42 -2.13 -10.77 -1.46
C GLU A 42 -3.43 -10.14 -1.95
N TRP A 43 -3.28 -9.19 -2.87
CA TRP A 43 -4.35 -8.55 -3.60
C TRP A 43 -4.02 -8.64 -5.08
N SER A 44 -5.00 -9.00 -5.88
CA SER A 44 -4.88 -9.12 -7.33
C SER A 44 -6.02 -8.42 -8.02
N ASP A 45 -5.83 -8.10 -9.31
CA ASP A 45 -6.84 -7.47 -10.16
C ASP A 45 -7.36 -6.10 -9.67
N ILE A 46 -6.52 -5.35 -8.94
CA ILE A 46 -6.86 -3.98 -8.55
C ILE A 46 -6.73 -3.08 -9.78
N HIS A 47 -7.86 -2.65 -10.35
CA HIS A 47 -7.85 -1.80 -11.53
C HIS A 47 -7.53 -0.35 -11.15
N VAL A 48 -6.51 0.21 -11.78
CA VAL A 48 -6.11 1.61 -11.65
C VAL A 48 -6.31 2.31 -12.99
N THR A 49 -6.95 3.47 -12.95
CA THR A 49 -7.23 4.31 -14.11
C THR A 49 -6.56 5.68 -13.96
N LYS A 50 -6.50 6.47 -15.04
CA LYS A 50 -5.97 7.84 -15.00
C LYS A 50 -6.71 8.76 -14.02
N LYS A 51 -7.95 8.41 -13.66
CA LYS A 51 -8.78 9.17 -12.72
C LYS A 51 -8.36 8.98 -11.26
N ASP A 52 -7.66 7.89 -10.96
CA ASP A 52 -7.17 7.59 -9.61
C ASP A 52 -5.88 8.37 -9.29
N TYR A 53 -5.28 9.02 -10.28
CA TYR A 53 -4.10 9.87 -10.12
C TYR A 53 -4.47 11.31 -9.77
N THR A 54 -3.77 11.86 -8.79
CA THR A 54 -3.81 13.29 -8.48
C THR A 54 -3.14 14.12 -9.59
N GLU A 55 -3.23 15.45 -9.47
CA GLU A 55 -2.51 16.38 -10.35
C GLU A 55 -0.99 16.16 -10.30
N ASP A 56 -0.47 15.74 -9.15
CA ASP A 56 0.94 15.38 -8.94
C ASP A 56 1.35 14.00 -9.49
N LEU A 57 0.50 13.35 -10.29
CA LEU A 57 0.76 12.02 -10.88
C LEU A 57 0.95 10.91 -9.83
N LEU A 58 0.27 11.04 -8.69
CA LEU A 58 0.27 10.06 -7.61
C LEU A 58 -1.06 9.30 -7.59
N ALA A 59 -1.05 7.97 -7.70
CA ALA A 59 -2.25 7.16 -7.44
C ALA A 59 -2.20 6.59 -6.02
N ARG A 60 -3.22 6.94 -5.23
CA ARG A 60 -3.38 6.48 -3.84
C ARG A 60 -4.26 5.24 -3.86
N ILE A 61 -3.68 4.09 -3.55
CA ILE A 61 -4.41 2.82 -3.52
C ILE A 61 -4.58 2.43 -2.05
N ARG A 62 -5.84 2.17 -1.68
CA ARG A 62 -6.20 1.64 -0.37
C ARG A 62 -6.55 0.18 -0.52
N LEU A 63 -5.84 -0.66 0.23
CA LEU A 63 -6.08 -2.09 0.33
C LEU A 63 -6.58 -2.42 1.72
N GLU A 64 -7.70 -3.11 1.76
CA GLU A 64 -8.29 -3.60 2.99
C GLU A 64 -7.66 -4.94 3.36
N TYR A 65 -7.41 -5.14 4.65
CA TYR A 65 -7.04 -6.45 5.15
C TYR A 65 -8.28 -7.35 5.14
N ASN A 66 -8.13 -8.59 4.72
CA ASN A 66 -9.25 -9.54 4.68
C ASN A 66 -9.45 -10.15 6.07
N ASP A 67 -8.52 -11.02 6.48
CA ASP A 67 -8.59 -11.77 7.76
C ASP A 67 -7.38 -11.49 8.66
N TYR A 68 -6.72 -10.35 8.44
CA TYR A 68 -5.50 -10.00 9.14
C TYR A 68 -5.66 -8.72 9.95
N THR A 69 -5.36 -8.80 11.24
CA THR A 69 -5.32 -7.66 12.14
C THR A 69 -3.87 -7.42 12.54
N PRO A 70 -3.21 -6.36 12.02
CA PRO A 70 -1.83 -6.07 12.39
C PRO A 70 -1.73 -5.67 13.85
N VAL A 71 -0.62 -6.07 14.49
CA VAL A 71 -0.33 -5.68 15.88
C VAL A 71 0.42 -4.34 15.92
N PRO A 72 0.26 -3.54 16.98
CA PRO A 72 1.03 -2.31 17.14
C PRO A 72 2.54 -2.57 17.09
N GLY A 73 3.25 -1.81 16.25
CA GLY A 73 4.69 -1.98 16.05
C GLY A 73 5.08 -3.02 15.00
N GLU A 74 4.11 -3.73 14.41
CA GLU A 74 4.37 -4.66 13.32
C GLU A 74 4.77 -3.93 12.04
N ARG A 75 5.80 -4.46 11.37
CA ARG A 75 6.27 -3.94 10.08
C ARG A 75 6.04 -4.97 8.99
N GLY A 76 5.90 -4.45 7.77
CA GLY A 76 5.75 -5.27 6.59
C GLY A 76 6.51 -4.72 5.41
N ILE A 77 6.72 -5.62 4.45
CA ILE A 77 7.24 -5.31 3.13
C ILE A 77 6.08 -5.44 2.15
N LEU A 78 5.77 -4.38 1.42
CA LEU A 78 4.73 -4.35 0.40
C LEU A 78 5.40 -4.35 -0.98
N GLN A 79 5.16 -5.40 -1.77
CA GLN A 79 5.53 -5.43 -3.18
C GLN A 79 4.29 -5.22 -4.02
N VAL A 80 4.37 -4.27 -4.94
CA VAL A 80 3.29 -3.89 -5.83
C VAL A 80 3.79 -4.03 -7.25
N THR A 81 3.05 -4.76 -8.07
CA THR A 81 3.30 -4.90 -9.50
C THR A 81 2.12 -4.30 -10.25
N LEU A 82 2.36 -3.21 -10.97
CA LEU A 82 1.42 -2.64 -11.92
C LEU A 82 1.69 -3.23 -13.30
N THR A 83 0.69 -3.83 -13.92
CA THR A 83 0.74 -4.33 -15.29
C THR A 83 -0.16 -3.48 -16.18
N MET A 84 0.45 -2.82 -17.17
CA MET A 84 -0.25 -1.99 -18.15
C MET A 84 -0.84 -2.83 -19.29
N PRO A 85 -1.88 -2.33 -20.00
CA PRO A 85 -2.48 -3.02 -21.15
C PRO A 85 -1.51 -3.32 -22.29
N ASP A 86 -0.41 -2.57 -22.41
CA ASP A 86 0.65 -2.80 -23.41
C ASP A 86 1.59 -3.96 -23.02
N GLY A 87 1.33 -4.62 -21.89
CA GLY A 87 2.11 -5.76 -21.37
C GLY A 87 3.34 -5.34 -20.57
N LYS A 88 3.66 -4.04 -20.48
CA LYS A 88 4.74 -3.57 -19.60
C LYS A 88 4.31 -3.66 -18.15
N SER A 89 5.27 -3.89 -17.27
CA SER A 89 5.01 -3.93 -15.84
C SER A 89 6.04 -3.13 -15.06
N PHE A 90 5.58 -2.54 -13.96
CA PHE A 90 6.40 -1.85 -12.99
C PHE A 90 6.26 -2.56 -11.66
N THR A 91 7.38 -2.91 -11.05
CA THR A 91 7.38 -3.44 -9.69
C THR A 91 7.98 -2.40 -8.77
N PHE A 92 7.25 -2.09 -7.72
CA PHE A 92 7.64 -1.22 -6.63
C PHE A 92 7.63 -2.04 -5.34
N GLU A 93 8.65 -1.86 -4.52
CA GLU A 93 8.74 -2.49 -3.21
C GLU A 93 8.94 -1.41 -2.16
N GLU A 94 8.10 -1.46 -1.13
CA GLU A 94 8.20 -0.60 0.05
C GLU A 94 8.50 -1.49 1.25
N SER A 95 9.73 -1.41 1.73
CA SER A 95 10.17 -2.06 2.96
C SER A 95 9.87 -1.18 4.17
N ASN A 96 9.90 -1.77 5.36
CA ASN A 96 9.80 -1.06 6.62
C ASN A 96 8.46 -0.32 6.84
N MET A 97 7.38 -0.80 6.22
CA MET A 97 6.06 -0.19 6.30
C MET A 97 5.39 -0.53 7.63
N SER A 98 4.98 0.48 8.39
CA SER A 98 4.21 0.26 9.64
C SER A 98 2.79 -0.24 9.33
N LEU A 99 2.45 -1.42 9.83
CA LEU A 99 1.12 -2.01 9.65
C LEU A 99 0.21 -1.50 10.76
N ASN A 100 -0.89 -0.85 10.38
CA ASN A 100 -1.80 -0.20 11.31
C ASN A 100 -3.20 -0.83 11.24
N PRO A 101 -3.79 -1.21 12.39
CA PRO A 101 -5.10 -1.89 12.42
C PRO A 101 -6.28 -0.98 12.05
N ARG A 102 -6.07 0.36 12.00
CA ARG A 102 -7.14 1.36 11.74
C ARG A 102 -7.36 1.71 10.26
N GLN A 103 -6.82 0.95 9.31
CA GLN A 103 -6.91 1.32 7.89
C GLN A 103 -8.10 0.77 7.09
N GLY A 104 -9.07 0.10 7.71
CA GLY A 104 -10.49 0.27 7.38
C GLY A 104 -11.07 1.08 8.54
N ILE A 105 -11.53 2.32 8.41
CA ILE A 105 -12.63 2.89 7.64
C ILE A 105 -12.32 4.40 7.65
N GLN A 106 -12.44 5.13 6.53
CA GLN A 106 -12.53 6.59 6.65
C GLN A 106 -13.97 6.90 7.09
N GLY A 107 -14.17 6.97 8.40
CA GLY A 107 -15.33 7.60 9.02
C GLY A 107 -14.79 8.73 9.88
N ALA A 108 -15.16 9.96 9.55
CA ALA A 108 -14.92 11.12 10.40
C ALA A 108 -15.49 10.86 11.81
N GLY A 109 -14.80 11.32 12.86
CA GLY A 109 -15.37 11.43 14.20
C GLY A 109 -14.44 11.02 15.33
N GLU A 110 -14.20 11.96 16.23
CA GLU A 110 -13.70 11.80 17.59
C GLU A 110 -12.29 11.25 17.86
N GLN A 111 -11.37 12.22 17.90
CA GLN A 111 -10.36 12.30 18.94
C GLN A 111 -11.07 12.45 20.31
N LEU A 112 -11.22 11.37 21.08
CA LEU A 112 -11.51 11.45 22.52
C LEU A 112 -10.31 10.89 23.30
N LEU A 113 -9.48 11.82 23.77
CA LEU A 113 -8.55 11.57 24.87
C LEU A 113 -9.40 11.25 26.12
N PRO A 114 -9.10 10.19 26.89
CA PRO A 114 -9.73 10.02 28.19
C PRO A 114 -9.15 11.07 29.14
N GLY A 115 -9.87 12.17 29.30
CA GLY A 115 -9.81 12.95 30.52
C GLY A 115 -10.37 12.10 31.65
N CYS A 116 -9.50 11.48 32.43
CA CYS A 116 -9.85 10.90 33.72
C CYS A 116 -9.24 11.78 34.82
N CYS A 117 -10.05 12.71 35.33
CA CYS A 117 -9.93 13.26 36.68
C CYS A 117 -10.98 12.59 37.57
N PRO A 118 -10.68 12.29 38.83
CA PRO A 118 -11.59 12.59 39.93
C PRO A 118 -11.42 14.05 40.38
#